data_AF-A0A538DIG5-F1
#
_entry.id   AF-A0A538DIG5-F1
#
_cell.length_a   1.000
_cell.length_b   1.000
_cell.length_c   1.000
_cell.angle_alpha   90.00
_cell.angle_beta   90.00
_cell.angle_gamma   90.00
#
_symmetry.space_group_name_H-M   'P 1'
#
loop_
_entity.id
_entity.type
_entity.pdbx_description
1 polymer ?
#
loop_
_entity_poly.entity_id
_entity_poly.type
_entity_poly.pdbx_seq_one_letter_code
_entity_poly.pdbx_strand_id
1 'polypeptide(L)'
;MTTPTIALATRPRPSRGPRGARRRADDPVLLLTVPLRQLRLEVLLWAFRLGQPVDADALTCILLAKQGQADDPATLWTAETVRRLPWVDIVAQCVALERPPPAGAGATIWTLLDFLDATHGFADGSDNLTLLREPLIDSGGVGRRRRTTAAQRRHPAAR
;
A
#
# COMPACT_ATOMS: atom_id res chain seq x y z
N MET A 1 -46.00 32.11 31.54
CA MET A 1 -44.78 31.27 31.67
C MET A 1 -45.19 29.85 31.32
N THR A 2 -44.87 29.37 30.13
CA THR A 2 -45.26 28.05 29.62
C THR A 2 -44.02 27.29 29.18
N THR A 3 -43.75 26.18 29.86
CA THR A 3 -42.61 25.27 29.64
C THR A 3 -42.95 24.28 28.52
N PRO A 4 -42.07 24.04 27.53
CA PRO A 4 -42.27 22.92 26.61
C PRO A 4 -41.54 21.66 27.11
N THR A 5 -42.30 20.58 27.23
CA THR A 5 -41.83 19.21 27.45
C THR A 5 -41.21 18.67 26.16
N ILE A 6 -39.91 18.35 26.20
CA ILE A 6 -39.19 17.72 25.08
C ILE A 6 -39.35 16.21 25.18
N ALA A 7 -40.10 15.61 24.25
CA ALA A 7 -40.18 14.16 24.09
C ALA A 7 -38.90 13.64 23.43
N LEU A 8 -38.15 12.81 24.15
CA LEU A 8 -36.93 12.16 23.69
C LEU A 8 -37.32 11.01 22.74
N ALA A 9 -37.29 11.25 21.43
CA ALA A 9 -37.48 10.19 20.43
C ALA A 9 -36.27 9.26 20.42
N THR A 10 -36.42 8.06 20.98
CA THR A 10 -35.46 6.95 20.83
C THR A 10 -35.38 6.56 19.35
N ARG A 11 -34.29 6.98 18.68
CA ARG A 11 -33.97 6.52 17.33
C ARG A 11 -33.62 5.03 17.35
N PRO A 12 -34.22 4.19 16.49
CA PRO A 12 -33.83 2.80 16.38
C PRO A 12 -32.41 2.70 15.83
N ARG A 13 -31.60 1.86 16.49
CA ARG A 13 -30.22 1.52 16.09
C ARG A 13 -30.27 0.82 14.73
N PRO A 14 -29.55 1.29 13.70
CA PRO A 14 -29.58 0.61 12.41
C PRO A 14 -29.00 -0.80 12.56
N SER A 15 -29.80 -1.79 12.20
CA SER A 15 -29.40 -3.19 12.16
C SER A 15 -28.24 -3.34 11.17
N ARG A 16 -27.13 -3.95 11.64
CA ARG A 16 -25.99 -4.35 10.82
C ARG A 16 -26.48 -5.41 9.84
N GLY A 17 -26.87 -4.98 8.63
CA GLY A 17 -27.26 -5.89 7.56
C GLY A 17 -26.11 -6.79 7.10
N PRO A 18 -26.41 -7.84 6.30
CA PRO A 18 -25.48 -8.89 5.86
C PRO A 18 -24.32 -8.39 4.96
N ARG A 19 -24.24 -7.10 4.66
CA ARG A 19 -23.15 -6.48 3.89
C ARG A 19 -21.77 -6.63 4.54
N GLY A 20 -21.71 -6.75 5.87
CA GLY A 20 -20.45 -6.98 6.59
C GLY A 20 -19.89 -8.40 6.42
N ALA A 21 -20.76 -9.39 6.15
CA ALA A 21 -20.34 -10.78 5.99
C ALA A 21 -19.76 -11.06 4.59
N ARG A 22 -20.36 -10.49 3.53
CA ARG A 22 -19.81 -10.59 2.16
C ARG A 22 -18.43 -9.93 2.02
N ARG A 23 -18.23 -8.77 2.65
CA ARG A 23 -16.93 -8.05 2.63
C ARG A 23 -15.74 -8.85 3.18
N ARG A 24 -15.98 -9.81 4.08
CA ARG A 24 -14.91 -10.65 4.66
C ARG A 24 -14.51 -11.82 3.76
N ALA A 25 -15.41 -12.29 2.88
CA ALA A 25 -15.12 -13.37 1.95
C ALA A 25 -14.23 -12.88 0.78
N ASP A 26 -14.37 -11.59 0.41
CA ASP A 26 -13.61 -10.96 -0.68
C ASP A 26 -12.38 -10.17 -0.19
N ASP A 27 -11.83 -10.54 0.99
CA ASP A 27 -10.64 -9.88 1.52
C ASP A 27 -9.38 -10.39 0.79
N PRO A 28 -8.66 -9.54 0.02
CA PRO A 28 -7.49 -9.96 -0.76
C PRO A 28 -6.36 -10.47 0.13
N VAL A 29 -6.35 -10.12 1.42
CA VAL A 29 -5.38 -10.69 2.37
C VAL A 29 -5.53 -12.20 2.49
N LEU A 30 -6.75 -12.74 2.32
CA LEU A 30 -6.99 -14.18 2.37
C LEU A 30 -6.43 -14.93 1.16
N LEU A 31 -6.20 -14.23 0.04
CA LEU A 31 -5.58 -14.78 -1.18
C LEU A 31 -4.06 -14.93 -1.05
N LEU A 32 -3.44 -14.26 -0.08
CA LEU A 32 -2.02 -14.45 0.24
C LEU A 32 -1.82 -15.80 0.92
N THR A 33 -0.75 -16.50 0.55
CA THR A 33 -0.25 -17.67 1.28
C THR A 33 0.11 -17.29 2.71
N VAL A 34 0.13 -18.29 3.61
CA VAL A 34 0.45 -18.07 5.04
C VAL A 34 1.76 -17.30 5.24
N PRO A 35 2.88 -17.63 4.57
CA PRO A 35 4.13 -16.90 4.73
C PRO A 35 4.02 -15.43 4.31
N LEU A 36 3.29 -15.12 3.23
CA LEU A 36 3.11 -13.73 2.79
C LEU A 36 2.18 -12.93 3.68
N ARG A 37 1.21 -13.56 4.32
CA ARG A 37 0.42 -12.90 5.38
C ARG A 37 1.28 -12.52 6.58
N GLN A 38 2.22 -13.39 6.97
CA GLN A 38 3.17 -13.10 8.04
C GLN A 38 4.11 -11.96 7.66
N LEU A 39 4.75 -12.05 6.49
CA LEU A 39 5.60 -10.99 5.94
C LEU A 39 4.86 -9.64 5.90
N ARG A 40 3.61 -9.63 5.43
CA ARG A 40 2.76 -8.42 5.43
C ARG A 40 2.65 -7.81 6.82
N LEU A 41 2.37 -8.61 7.84
CA LEU A 41 2.22 -8.12 9.21
C LEU A 41 3.54 -7.58 9.76
N GLU A 42 4.65 -8.26 9.49
CA GLU A 42 5.99 -7.84 9.93
C GLU A 42 6.38 -6.49 9.33
N VAL A 43 6.16 -6.30 8.02
CA VAL A 43 6.42 -5.03 7.33
C VAL A 43 5.55 -3.91 7.91
N LEU A 44 4.25 -4.16 8.12
CA LEU A 44 3.35 -3.15 8.71
C LEU A 44 3.78 -2.75 10.12
N LEU A 45 4.15 -3.72 10.95
CA LEU A 45 4.61 -3.46 12.33
C LEU A 45 5.95 -2.74 12.34
N TRP A 46 6.88 -3.13 11.46
CA TRP A 46 8.18 -2.50 11.32
C TRP A 46 8.04 -1.04 10.86
N ALA A 47 7.26 -0.79 9.81
CA ALA A 47 7.01 0.55 9.29
C ALA A 47 6.33 1.44 10.34
N PHE A 48 5.35 0.90 11.08
CA PHE A 48 4.70 1.60 12.17
C PHE A 48 5.69 2.01 13.26
N ARG A 49 6.58 1.11 13.70
CA ARG A 49 7.60 1.41 14.73
C ARG A 49 8.57 2.49 14.31
N LEU A 50 8.91 2.56 13.02
CA LEU A 50 9.85 3.54 12.46
C LEU A 50 9.18 4.82 11.96
N GLY A 51 7.85 4.93 12.08
CA GLY A 51 7.09 6.08 11.56
C GLY A 51 7.16 6.21 10.03
N GLN A 52 7.42 5.11 9.32
CA GLN A 52 7.50 5.09 7.85
C GLN A 52 6.10 4.92 7.24
N PRO A 53 5.79 5.62 6.14
CA PRO A 53 4.52 5.45 5.45
C PRO A 53 4.50 4.08 4.76
N VAL A 54 3.41 3.34 4.96
CA VAL A 54 3.13 2.11 4.23
C VAL A 54 1.63 2.03 3.98
N ASP A 55 1.24 1.81 2.73
CA ASP A 55 -0.16 1.60 2.37
C ASP A 55 -0.45 0.10 2.48
N ALA A 56 -1.36 -0.27 3.38
CA ALA A 56 -1.67 -1.66 3.68
C ALA A 56 -2.38 -2.38 2.54
N ASP A 57 -3.15 -1.66 1.72
CA ASP A 57 -3.80 -2.22 0.52
C ASP A 57 -2.75 -2.35 -0.59
N ALA A 58 -1.90 -1.34 -0.77
CA ALA A 58 -0.78 -1.42 -1.70
C ALA A 58 0.15 -2.60 -1.41
N LEU A 59 0.50 -2.81 -0.13
CA LEU A 59 1.35 -3.92 0.29
C LEU A 59 0.70 -5.27 -0.05
N THR A 60 -0.62 -5.38 0.13
CA THR A 60 -1.36 -6.61 -0.23
C THR A 60 -1.30 -6.86 -1.73
N CYS A 61 -1.52 -5.83 -2.56
CA CYS A 61 -1.42 -5.94 -4.01
C CYS A 61 -0.01 -6.30 -4.49
N ILE A 62 1.02 -5.69 -3.90
CA ILE A 62 2.45 -5.98 -4.18
C ILE A 62 2.75 -7.45 -3.91
N LEU A 63 2.35 -7.96 -2.74
CA LEU A 63 2.61 -9.34 -2.35
C LEU A 63 1.81 -10.34 -3.18
N LEU A 64 0.57 -10.01 -3.58
CA LEU A 64 -0.21 -10.84 -4.50
C LEU A 64 0.41 -10.89 -5.89
N ALA A 65 0.84 -9.74 -6.42
CA ALA A 65 1.52 -9.65 -7.70
C ALA A 65 2.83 -10.47 -7.68
N LYS A 66 3.58 -10.40 -6.58
CA LYS A 66 4.78 -11.24 -6.37
C LYS A 66 4.44 -12.72 -6.28
N GLN A 67 3.39 -13.10 -5.56
CA GLN A 67 2.96 -14.50 -5.47
C GLN A 67 2.55 -15.10 -6.82
N GLY A 68 2.05 -14.29 -7.75
CA GLY A 68 1.68 -14.73 -9.10
C GLY A 68 2.88 -15.01 -10.02
N GLN A 69 4.10 -14.61 -9.63
CA GLN A 69 5.33 -14.91 -10.38
C GLN A 69 5.78 -16.33 -10.01
N ALA A 70 5.24 -17.32 -10.72
CA ALA A 70 5.31 -18.74 -10.36
C ALA A 70 6.73 -19.32 -10.22
N ASP A 71 7.73 -18.69 -10.83
CA ASP A 71 9.09 -19.22 -10.95
C ASP A 71 10.06 -18.72 -9.87
N ASP A 72 9.71 -17.67 -9.13
CA ASP A 72 10.63 -16.99 -8.21
C ASP A 72 10.12 -17.00 -6.75
N PRO A 73 11.02 -17.20 -5.75
CA PRO A 73 10.69 -16.94 -4.36
C PRO A 73 10.17 -15.50 -4.19
N ALA A 74 9.14 -15.31 -3.36
CA ALA A 74 8.57 -13.98 -3.14
C ALA A 74 9.56 -12.96 -2.53
N THR A 75 10.64 -13.45 -1.92
CA THR A 75 11.76 -12.66 -1.38
C THR A 75 12.92 -12.48 -2.36
N LEU A 76 12.84 -13.01 -3.58
CA LEU A 76 13.77 -12.74 -4.65
C LEU A 76 13.37 -11.43 -5.35
N TRP A 77 14.26 -10.44 -5.33
CA TRP A 77 14.00 -9.13 -5.90
C TRP A 77 15.10 -8.73 -6.88
N THR A 78 14.71 -8.35 -8.09
CA THR A 78 15.60 -7.77 -9.10
C THR A 78 15.12 -6.39 -9.50
N ALA A 79 16.03 -5.56 -10.01
CA ALA A 79 15.70 -4.22 -10.50
C ALA A 79 14.66 -4.28 -11.63
N GLU A 80 14.69 -5.31 -12.46
CA GLU A 80 13.68 -5.53 -13.49
C GLU A 80 12.31 -5.84 -12.89
N THR A 81 12.26 -6.70 -11.87
CA THR A 81 10.99 -6.95 -11.17
C THR A 81 10.46 -5.67 -10.53
N VAL A 82 11.31 -4.88 -9.86
CA VAL A 82 10.88 -3.59 -9.25
C VAL A 82 10.42 -2.59 -10.31
N ARG A 83 11.05 -2.56 -11.48
CA ARG A 83 10.65 -1.70 -12.60
C ARG A 83 9.27 -2.09 -13.12
N ARG A 84 9.00 -3.39 -13.28
CA ARG A 84 7.75 -3.90 -13.86
C ARG A 84 6.57 -3.88 -12.89
N LEU A 85 6.82 -4.15 -11.60
CA LEU A 85 5.78 -4.37 -10.59
C LEU A 85 4.70 -3.27 -10.55
N PRO A 86 5.04 -1.97 -10.45
CA PRO A 86 4.07 -0.90 -10.29
C PRO A 86 3.14 -0.73 -11.49
N TRP A 87 3.63 -1.06 -12.69
CA TRP A 87 2.98 -0.68 -13.95
C TRP A 87 2.28 -1.85 -14.64
N VAL A 88 2.79 -3.06 -14.45
CA VAL A 88 2.28 -4.25 -15.15
C VAL A 88 1.64 -5.18 -14.13
N ASP A 89 2.41 -5.66 -13.16
CA ASP A 89 1.98 -6.78 -12.33
C ASP A 89 0.91 -6.34 -11.31
N ILE A 90 1.10 -5.20 -10.64
CA ILE A 90 0.09 -4.64 -9.72
C ILE A 90 -1.17 -4.21 -10.49
N VAL A 91 -1.01 -3.59 -11.67
CA VAL A 91 -2.16 -3.14 -12.47
C VAL A 91 -2.98 -4.34 -12.93
N ALA A 92 -2.34 -5.38 -13.47
CA ALA A 92 -3.00 -6.62 -13.87
C ALA A 92 -3.74 -7.28 -12.69
N GLN A 93 -3.10 -7.35 -11.52
CA GLN A 93 -3.71 -7.91 -10.33
C GLN A 93 -4.91 -7.10 -9.84
N CYS A 94 -4.82 -5.76 -9.85
CA CYS A 94 -5.91 -4.88 -9.48
C CYS A 94 -7.12 -5.03 -10.43
N VAL A 95 -6.87 -5.16 -11.74
CA VAL A 95 -7.92 -5.44 -12.73
C VAL A 95 -8.60 -6.77 -12.45
N ALA A 96 -7.82 -7.84 -12.20
CA ALA A 96 -8.36 -9.17 -11.90
C ALA A 96 -9.22 -9.19 -10.61
N LEU A 97 -8.92 -8.30 -9.65
CA LEU A 97 -9.66 -8.14 -8.41
C LEU A 97 -10.77 -7.09 -8.47
N GLU A 98 -11.03 -6.49 -9.65
CA GLU A 98 -11.97 -5.40 -9.86
C GLU A 98 -11.76 -4.21 -8.90
N ARG A 99 -10.49 -3.86 -8.66
CA ARG A 99 -10.08 -2.80 -7.73
C ARG A 99 -9.24 -1.73 -8.42
N PRO A 100 -9.31 -0.46 -7.96
CA PRO A 100 -8.41 0.57 -8.46
C PRO A 100 -6.96 0.28 -8.04
N PRO A 101 -5.97 0.62 -8.87
CA PRO A 101 -4.56 0.57 -8.48
C PRO A 101 -4.28 1.46 -7.27
N PRO A 102 -3.51 1.00 -6.27
CA PRO A 102 -3.21 1.78 -5.09
C PRO A 102 -2.21 2.90 -5.40
N ALA A 103 -2.54 4.14 -5.02
CA ALA A 103 -1.70 5.31 -5.30
C ALA A 103 -0.33 5.27 -4.58
N GLY A 104 -0.23 4.55 -3.47
CA GLY A 104 0.97 4.43 -2.63
C GLY A 104 1.93 3.30 -3.03
N ALA A 105 1.76 2.66 -4.19
CA ALA A 105 2.53 1.46 -4.57
C ALA A 105 4.05 1.68 -4.52
N GLY A 106 4.58 2.73 -5.16
CA GLY A 106 6.03 2.99 -5.20
C GLY A 106 6.66 3.21 -3.82
N ALA A 107 6.03 4.06 -2.99
CA ALA A 107 6.49 4.28 -1.61
C ALA A 107 6.38 3.02 -0.75
N THR A 108 5.37 2.18 -0.98
CA THR A 108 5.19 0.92 -0.25
C THR A 108 6.22 -0.12 -0.67
N ILE A 109 6.56 -0.21 -1.96
CA ILE A 109 7.67 -1.07 -2.45
C ILE A 109 8.97 -0.60 -1.80
N TRP A 110 9.23 0.70 -1.75
CA TRP A 110 10.41 1.24 -1.08
C TRP A 110 10.50 0.77 0.37
N THR A 111 9.43 0.97 1.16
CA THR A 111 9.38 0.55 2.57
C THR A 111 9.54 -0.97 2.73
N LEU A 112 8.98 -1.77 1.81
CA LEU A 112 9.16 -3.22 1.81
C LEU A 112 10.62 -3.62 1.55
N LEU A 113 11.29 -2.99 0.59
CA LEU A 113 12.70 -3.25 0.29
C LEU A 113 13.60 -2.88 1.48
N ASP A 114 13.32 -1.76 2.14
CA ASP A 114 14.06 -1.34 3.34
C ASP A 114 13.87 -2.31 4.51
N PHE A 115 12.67 -2.87 4.66
CA PHE A 115 12.40 -3.93 5.63
C PHE A 115 13.22 -5.19 5.33
N LEU A 116 13.23 -5.64 4.06
CA LEU A 116 13.96 -6.85 3.66
C LEU A 116 15.47 -6.67 3.84
N ASP A 117 16.02 -5.50 3.52
CA ASP A 117 17.42 -5.19 3.75
C ASP A 117 17.76 -5.21 5.24
N ALA A 118 16.98 -4.50 6.06
CA ALA A 118 17.21 -4.38 7.50
C ALA A 118 17.07 -5.72 8.26
N THR A 119 16.33 -6.67 7.70
CA THR A 119 16.12 -8.00 8.30
C THR A 119 16.93 -9.10 7.63
N HIS A 120 17.76 -8.77 6.63
CA HIS A 120 18.48 -9.72 5.78
C HIS A 120 17.52 -10.77 5.15
N GLY A 121 16.32 -10.34 4.77
CA GLY A 121 15.24 -11.19 4.25
C GLY A 121 15.25 -11.41 2.74
N PHE A 122 16.22 -10.86 2.01
CA PHE A 122 16.36 -11.11 0.58
C PHE A 122 16.80 -12.56 0.31
N ALA A 123 16.23 -13.19 -0.72
CA ALA A 123 16.71 -14.48 -1.20
C ALA A 123 18.04 -14.31 -1.97
N ASP A 124 18.82 -15.39 -2.00
CA ASP A 124 20.01 -15.49 -2.84
C ASP A 124 19.69 -15.17 -4.31
N GLY A 125 20.52 -14.36 -4.94
CA GLY A 125 20.30 -13.88 -6.31
C GLY A 125 19.48 -12.58 -6.41
N SER A 126 19.06 -12.00 -5.29
CA SER A 126 18.48 -10.65 -5.29
C SER A 126 19.54 -9.60 -5.64
N ASP A 127 19.14 -8.56 -6.37
CA ASP A 127 19.99 -7.39 -6.58
C ASP A 127 20.20 -6.64 -5.26
N ASN A 128 21.31 -5.88 -5.17
CA ASN A 128 21.54 -5.04 -4.00
C ASN A 128 20.48 -3.93 -3.89
N LEU A 129 20.26 -3.44 -2.66
CA LEU A 129 19.23 -2.44 -2.37
C LEU A 129 19.36 -1.15 -3.22
N THR A 130 20.59 -0.77 -3.59
CA THR A 130 20.81 0.45 -4.39
C THR A 130 20.24 0.28 -5.79
N LEU A 131 20.54 -0.85 -6.46
CA LEU A 131 19.98 -1.19 -7.76
C LEU A 131 18.46 -1.37 -7.71
N LEU A 132 17.93 -1.95 -6.64
CA LEU A 132 16.48 -2.12 -6.46
C LEU A 132 15.74 -0.79 -6.33
N ARG A 133 16.39 0.26 -5.83
CA ARG A 133 15.77 1.59 -5.65
C ARG A 133 15.80 2.46 -6.91
N GLU A 134 16.75 2.24 -7.81
CA GLU A 134 16.89 3.04 -9.04
C GLU A 134 15.58 3.12 -9.85
N PRO A 135 14.87 2.01 -10.16
CA PRO A 135 13.61 2.09 -10.91
C PRO A 135 12.52 2.92 -10.22
N LEU A 136 12.50 2.96 -8.88
CA LEU A 136 11.51 3.73 -8.10
C LEU A 136 11.83 5.23 -8.14
N ILE A 137 13.11 5.58 -8.12
CA ILE A 137 13.59 6.96 -8.28
C ILE A 137 13.23 7.46 -9.68
N ASP A 138 13.55 6.67 -10.71
CA ASP A 138 13.36 7.02 -12.11
C ASP A 138 11.89 7.16 -12.48
N SER A 139 11.04 6.24 -11.99
CA SER A 139 9.63 6.15 -12.42
C SER A 139 8.68 6.96 -11.55
N GLY A 140 9.03 7.24 -10.30
CA GLY A 140 8.09 7.80 -9.31
C GLY A 140 8.58 9.05 -8.59
N GLY A 141 9.83 9.48 -8.79
CA GLY A 141 10.45 10.55 -7.98
C GLY A 141 10.57 10.19 -6.50
N VAL A 142 10.37 8.92 -6.14
CA VAL A 142 10.49 8.41 -4.78
C VAL A 142 11.99 8.40 -4.45
N GLY A 143 12.43 9.36 -3.66
CA GLY A 143 13.85 9.57 -3.35
C GLY A 143 14.35 11.02 -3.57
N ARG A 144 13.58 11.88 -4.25
CA ARG A 144 13.89 13.32 -4.32
C ARG A 144 12.69 14.20 -3.92
N ARG A 145 12.89 14.91 -2.80
CA ARG A 145 12.19 16.10 -2.29
C ARG A 145 10.91 15.90 -1.46
N ARG A 146 11.09 16.14 -0.15
CA ARG A 146 10.45 17.28 0.55
C ARG A 146 10.00 18.34 -0.47
N ARG A 147 8.74 18.31 -0.85
CA ARG A 147 8.10 19.40 -1.58
C ARG A 147 8.02 20.56 -0.58
N THR A 148 9.06 21.38 -0.50
CA THR A 148 8.97 22.71 0.08
C THR A 148 7.90 23.44 -0.72
N THR A 149 6.70 23.52 -0.17
CA THR A 149 5.64 24.45 -0.53
C THR A 149 6.10 25.86 -0.14
N ALA A 150 7.14 26.33 -0.80
CA ALA A 150 7.61 27.70 -0.70
C ALA A 150 7.22 28.43 -1.98
N ALA A 151 6.26 29.33 -1.82
CA ALA A 151 6.00 30.48 -2.68
C ALA A 151 5.48 30.21 -4.09
N GLN A 152 4.21 29.82 -4.19
CA GLN A 152 3.34 30.47 -5.18
C GLN A 152 2.65 31.64 -4.48
N ARG A 153 3.48 32.63 -4.09
CA ARG A 153 3.01 33.94 -3.66
C ARG A 153 2.47 34.64 -4.91
N ARG A 154 1.15 34.85 -4.90
CA ARG A 154 0.41 36.01 -5.44
C ARG A 154 1.01 36.65 -6.70
N HIS A 155 0.35 36.47 -7.83
CA HIS A 155 0.33 37.53 -8.85
C HIS A 155 -0.96 38.34 -8.75
N PRO A 156 -0.89 39.66 -8.98
CA PRO A 156 -1.91 40.62 -8.61
C PRO A 156 -2.97 40.77 -9.69
N ALA A 157 -4.17 41.14 -9.28
CA ALA A 157 -5.19 41.70 -10.15
C ALA A 157 -4.70 43.04 -10.73
N ALA A 158 -4.69 43.16 -12.05
CA ALA A 158 -4.70 44.39 -12.83
C ALA A 158 -5.10 43.96 -14.26
N ARG A 159 -6.09 44.51 -14.95
CA ARG A 159 -6.97 45.68 -14.80
C ARG A 159 -8.35 45.33 -15.34
#